data_AF-A0A1H8RTF5-F1
#
_entry.id   AF-A0A1H8RTF5-F1
#
_cell.length_a   1.000
_cell.length_b   1.000
_cell.length_c   1.000
_cell.angle_alpha   90.00
_cell.angle_beta   90.00
_cell.angle_gamma   90.00
#
_symmetry.space_group_name_H-M   'P 1'
#
loop_
_entity.id
_entity.type
_entity.pdbx_description
1 polymer ?
#
loop_
_entity_poly.entity_id
_entity_poly.type
_entity_poly.pdbx_seq_one_letter_code
_entity_poly.pdbx_strand_id
1 'polypeptide(L)' 'MTEETTEQPQRPLLRVVRGEPSAEELAALAVVVAALSQRRSRRRPVPVGAWGSPVHGHRRPLLTGPGGWLSAGRPG' A
#
# COMPACT_ATOMS: atom_id res chain seq x y z
N MET A 1 0.14 -35.45 34.75
CA MET A 1 0.18 -33.98 34.78
C MET A 1 -0.10 -33.52 33.36
N THR A 2 -1.38 -33.36 33.03
CA THR A 2 -1.84 -32.96 31.69
C THR A 2 -1.74 -31.45 31.61
N GLU A 3 -0.85 -30.96 30.74
CA GLU A 3 -0.71 -29.54 30.47
C GLU A 3 -1.89 -29.09 29.61
N GLU A 4 -2.80 -28.35 30.24
CA GLU A 4 -3.93 -27.72 29.59
C GLU A 4 -3.41 -26.42 28.96
N THR A 5 -2.97 -26.49 27.69
CA THR A 5 -2.58 -25.31 26.90
C THR A 5 -3.79 -24.38 26.76
N THR A 6 -3.81 -23.32 27.56
CA THR A 6 -4.83 -22.27 27.49
C THR A 6 -4.51 -21.36 26.31
N GLU A 7 -5.00 -21.74 25.13
CA GLU A 7 -4.90 -20.91 23.93
C GLU A 7 -5.84 -19.69 24.05
N GLN A 8 -5.24 -18.52 24.25
CA GLN A 8 -5.98 -17.26 24.31
C GLN A 8 -6.61 -17.00 22.92
N PRO A 9 -7.90 -16.60 22.85
CA PRO A 9 -8.59 -16.45 21.58
C PRO A 9 -7.96 -15.31 20.75
N GLN A 10 -7.13 -15.68 19.78
CA GLN A 10 -6.58 -14.75 18.80
C GLN A 10 -7.69 -14.29 17.87
N ARG A 11 -7.77 -12.98 17.60
CA ARG A 11 -8.74 -12.46 16.64
C ARG A 11 -8.46 -13.05 15.25
N PRO A 12 -9.47 -13.60 14.56
CA PRO A 12 -9.27 -14.22 13.26
C PRO A 12 -8.89 -13.18 12.20
N LEU A 13 -7.93 -13.52 11.36
CA LEU A 13 -7.46 -12.66 10.26
C LEU A 13 -8.52 -12.47 9.16
N LEU A 14 -9.33 -13.51 8.91
CA LEU A 14 -10.41 -13.53 7.91
C LEU A 14 -11.63 -14.25 8.49
N ARG A 15 -12.83 -13.76 8.17
CA ARG A 15 -14.10 -14.38 8.57
C ARG A 15 -15.05 -14.41 7.37
N VAL A 16 -15.54 -15.59 7.03
CA VAL A 16 -16.60 -15.76 6.02
C VAL A 16 -17.92 -15.37 6.65
N VAL A 17 -18.61 -14.40 6.06
CA VAL A 17 -19.91 -13.91 6.55
C VAL A 17 -21.08 -14.61 5.83
N ARG A 18 -20.85 -15.07 4.60
CA ARG A 18 -21.84 -15.76 3.76
C ARG A 18 -21.14 -16.67 2.74
N GLY A 19 -21.80 -17.77 2.38
CA GLY A 19 -21.32 -18.76 1.41
C GLY A 19 -20.51 -19.86 2.07
N GLU A 20 -20.30 -20.95 1.34
CA GLU A 20 -19.43 -22.06 1.74
C GLU A 20 -18.27 -22.14 0.73
N PRO A 21 -17.18 -21.38 0.95
CA PRO A 21 -16.05 -21.41 0.04
C PRO A 21 -15.34 -22.75 0.13
N SER A 22 -14.77 -23.20 -0.98
CA SER A 22 -13.94 -24.40 -0.96
C SER A 22 -12.63 -24.15 -0.20
N ALA A 23 -11.95 -25.24 0.19
CA ALA A 23 -10.65 -25.15 0.84
C ALA A 23 -9.62 -24.42 -0.03
N GLU A 24 -9.69 -24.63 -1.35
CA GLU A 24 -8.83 -23.98 -2.34
C GLU A 24 -9.08 -22.47 -2.41
N GLU A 25 -10.34 -22.04 -2.37
CA GLU A 25 -10.70 -20.62 -2.40
C GLU A 25 -10.24 -19.89 -1.13
N LEU A 26 -10.40 -20.53 0.05
CA LEU A 26 -9.89 -20.00 1.32
C LEU A 26 -8.36 -19.89 1.31
N ALA A 27 -7.67 -20.90 0.78
CA ALA A 27 -6.22 -20.88 0.66
C ALA A 27 -5.75 -19.76 -0.29
N ALA A 28 -6.40 -19.60 -1.44
CA ALA A 28 -6.09 -18.54 -2.40
C ALA A 28 -6.24 -17.16 -1.76
N LEU A 29 -7.33 -16.92 -1.02
CA LEU A 29 -7.55 -15.67 -0.32
C LEU A 29 -6.51 -15.42 0.78
N ALA A 30 -6.15 -16.44 1.55
CA ALA A 30 -5.11 -16.35 2.58
C ALA A 30 -3.76 -15.96 1.99
N VAL A 31 -3.38 -16.52 0.83
CA VAL A 31 -2.14 -16.18 0.11
C VAL A 31 -2.15 -14.71 -0.32
N VAL A 32 -3.26 -14.22 -0.87
CA VAL A 32 -3.39 -12.80 -1.28
C VAL A 32 -3.25 -11.88 -0.08
N VAL A 33 -3.92 -12.19 1.03
CA VAL A 33 -3.85 -11.38 2.26
C VAL A 33 -2.45 -11.40 2.87
N ALA A 34 -1.78 -12.55 2.88
CA ALA A 34 -0.38 -12.65 3.30
C ALA A 34 0.54 -11.82 2.39
N ALA A 35 0.34 -11.87 1.07
CA ALA A 35 1.09 -11.07 0.10
C ALA A 35 0.92 -9.57 0.29
N LEU A 36 -0.30 -9.10 0.57
CA LEU A 36 -0.59 -7.69 0.84
C LEU A 36 -0.07 -7.23 2.22
N SER A 37 -0.07 -8.13 3.21
CA SER A 37 0.40 -7.85 4.56
C SER A 37 1.93 -7.73 4.63
N GLN A 38 2.65 -8.29 3.65
CA GLN A 38 4.09 -8.09 3.54
C GLN A 38 4.38 -6.61 3.29
N ARG A 39 5.00 -5.95 4.29
CA ARG A 39 5.50 -4.58 4.13
C ARG A 39 6.58 -4.55 3.06
N ARG A 40 6.22 -4.08 1.87
CA ARG A 40 7.20 -3.68 0.86
C ARG A 40 8.01 -2.51 1.42
N SER A 41 9.33 -2.55 1.26
CA SER A 41 10.16 -1.38 1.56
C SER A 41 9.58 -0.18 0.81
N ARG A 42 9.23 0.87 1.56
CA ARG A 42 8.67 2.08 0.96
C ARG A 42 9.76 2.71 0.10
N ARG A 43 9.70 2.48 -1.20
CA ARG A 43 10.37 3.35 -2.15
C ARG A 43 9.66 4.70 -2.04
N ARG A 44 10.42 5.74 -1.67
CA ARG A 44 9.92 7.13 -1.68
C ARG A 44 9.19 7.36 -3.01
N PRO A 45 7.95 7.89 -2.99
CA PRO A 45 7.25 8.18 -4.24
C PRO A 45 8.15 9.02 -5.12
N VAL A 46 8.42 8.54 -6.33
CA VAL A 46 8.90 9.42 -7.39
C VAL A 46 7.75 10.40 -7.62
N PRO A 47 7.97 11.72 -7.52
CA PRO A 47 6.92 12.70 -7.76
C PRO A 47 6.20 12.33 -9.07
N VAL A 48 4.89 12.07 -8.97
CA VAL A 48 4.08 11.82 -10.18
C VAL A 48 4.19 13.07 -11.05
N GLY A 49 4.48 12.84 -12.34
CA GLY A 49 4.91 13.88 -13.26
C GLY A 49 3.99 15.10 -13.17
N ALA A 50 4.60 16.28 -13.06
CA ALA A 50 3.93 17.55 -12.76
C ALA A 50 2.96 18.05 -13.87
N TRP A 51 2.63 17.22 -14.87
CA TRP A 51 1.75 17.57 -15.98
C TRP A 51 0.36 17.94 -15.48
N GLY A 52 -0.13 19.12 -15.87
CA GLY A 52 -1.44 19.63 -15.47
C GLY A 52 -1.56 20.00 -13.99
N SER A 53 -0.46 20.07 -13.23
CA SER A 53 -0.55 20.48 -11.82
C SER A 53 -0.94 21.97 -11.73
N PRO A 54 -1.96 22.34 -10.93
CA PRO A 54 -2.41 23.73 -10.79
C PRO A 54 -1.31 24.71 -10.36
N VAL A 55 -0.25 24.19 -9.74
CA VAL A 55 0.92 24.98 -9.31
C VAL A 55 1.69 25.62 -10.47
N HIS A 56 1.47 25.20 -11.73
CA HIS A 56 2.05 25.84 -12.92
C HIS A 56 1.25 27.05 -13.41
N GLY A 57 -0.03 27.17 -13.02
CA GLY A 57 -0.87 28.33 -13.32
C GLY A 57 -0.46 29.59 -12.54
N HIS A 58 0.38 29.42 -11.51
CA HIS A 58 0.94 30.51 -10.72
C HIS A 58 2.46 30.51 -10.87
N ARG A 59 3.05 31.68 -11.14
CA ARG A 59 4.51 31.82 -11.21
C ARG A 59 5.12 31.57 -9.82
N ARG A 60 5.83 30.46 -9.64
CA ARG A 60 6.57 30.15 -8.40
C ARG A 60 8.08 30.28 -8.61
N PRO A 61 8.84 30.65 -7.56
CA PRO A 61 10.29 30.56 -7.58
C PRO A 61 10.74 29.12 -7.86
N LEU A 62 11.82 28.98 -8.62
CA LEU A 62 12.45 27.67 -8.88
C LEU A 62 12.96 27.10 -7.54
N LEU A 63 12.51 25.90 -7.20
CA LEU A 63 12.97 25.20 -5.99
C LEU A 63 14.33 24.54 -6.25
N THR A 64 15.30 24.82 -5.39
CA THR A 64 16.58 24.12 -5.41
C THR A 64 16.43 22.76 -4.69
N GLY A 65 17.08 21.71 -5.21
CA GLY A 65 17.08 20.37 -4.60
C GLY A 65 16.51 19.25 -5.47
N PRO A 66 16.48 18.00 -4.96
CA PRO A 66 16.14 16.82 -5.74
C PRO A 66 14.74 16.92 -6.38
N GLY A 67 14.70 16.90 -7.71
CA GLY A 67 13.47 17.00 -8.51
C GLY A 67 13.11 18.42 -8.99
N GLY A 68 13.72 19.47 -8.42
CA GLY A 68 13.41 20.87 -8.78
C GLY A 68 13.82 21.27 -10.19
N TRP A 69 14.94 20.72 -10.70
CA TRP A 69 15.40 20.95 -12.07
C TRP A 69 14.50 20.28 -13.13
N LEU A 70 13.94 19.09 -12.84
CA LEU A 70 13.08 18.35 -13.77
C LEU A 70 11.69 18.98 -13.92
N SER A 71 11.24 19.75 -12.94
CA SER A 71 9.97 20.50 -13.01
C SER A 71 10.09 21.86 -13.70
N ALA A 72 11.29 22.43 -13.82
CA ALA A 72 11.50 23.79 -14.36
C ALA A 72 11.30 23.92 -15.88
N GLY A 73 11.48 22.84 -16.64
CA GLY A 73 11.42 22.84 -18.12
C GLY A 73 10.11 22.34 -18.72
N ARG A 74 9.07 22.08 -17.92
CA ARG A 74 7.76 21.65 -18.44
C ARG A 74 6.94 22.87 -18.87
N PRO A 75 6.36 22.88 -20.08
CA PRO A 75 5.42 23.92 -20.47
C PRO A 75 4.18 23.88 -19.56
N GLY A 76 3.69 25.07 -19.20
CA GLY A 76 2.40 25.24 -18.54
C GLY A 76 1.24 25.13 -19.52
#